data_AF-A0A2L2Z939-F1
#
_entry.id   AF-A0A2L2Z939-F1
#
_cell.length_a   1.000
_cell.length_b   1.000
_cell.length_c   1.000
_cell.angle_alpha   90.00
_cell.angle_beta   90.00
_cell.angle_gamma   90.00
#
_symmetry.space_group_name_H-M   'P 1'
#
loop_
_entity.id
_entity.type
_entity.pdbx_description
1 polymer ?
#
loop_
_entity_poly.entity_id
_entity_poly.type
_entity_poly.pdbx_seq_one_letter_code
_entity_poly.pdbx_strand_id
1 'polypeptide(L)' 'EDISRQGLFKTPERAAKALLFFTKGYNQTLQDVLNDAILEEDHDEIVIVKDIEMFSMCEHHLVLFIGKLSV' A
#
# COMPACT_ATOMS: atom_id res chain seq x y z
N GLU A 1 -23.99 16.69 6.27
CA GLU A 1 -23.66 15.91 7.48
C GLU A 1 -23.39 16.85 8.64
N ASP A 2 -23.82 16.50 9.86
CA ASP A 2 -23.56 17.31 11.06
C ASP A 2 -22.14 17.03 11.60
N ILE A 3 -21.25 18.01 11.52
CA ILE A 3 -19.85 17.90 11.98
C ILE A 3 -19.74 17.77 13.50
N SER A 4 -20.79 18.16 14.23
CA SER A 4 -20.86 18.18 15.69
C SER A 4 -21.27 16.83 16.27
N ARG A 5 -21.75 15.90 15.44
CA ARG A 5 -22.17 14.59 15.92
C ARG A 5 -20.98 13.80 16.47
N GLN A 6 -21.21 13.11 17.58
CA GLN A 6 -20.19 12.34 18.31
C GLN A 6 -19.33 11.44 17.40
N GLY A 7 -19.95 10.79 16.40
CA GLY A 7 -19.25 9.89 15.46
C GLY A 7 -18.29 10.60 14.50
N LEU A 8 -18.55 11.86 14.15
CA LEU A 8 -17.72 12.61 13.18
C LEU A 8 -16.64 13.47 13.78
N PHE A 9 -16.69 13.76 15.08
CA PHE A 9 -15.75 14.68 15.71
C PHE A 9 -14.28 14.36 15.38
N LYS A 10 -13.93 13.07 15.32
CA LYS A 10 -12.58 12.59 14.95
C LYS A 10 -12.45 12.09 13.51
N THR A 11 -13.50 12.15 12.69
CA THR A 11 -13.46 11.66 11.31
C THR A 11 -12.45 12.42 10.43
N PRO A 12 -12.32 13.76 10.50
CA PRO A 12 -11.32 14.46 9.70
C PRO A 12 -9.89 13.97 9.99
N GLU A 13 -9.54 13.81 11.26
CA GLU A 13 -8.23 13.31 11.68
C GLU A 13 -7.98 11.88 11.19
N ARG A 14 -8.96 10.98 11.37
CA ARG A 14 -8.86 9.59 10.93
C ARG A 14 -8.77 9.47 9.41
N ALA A 15 -9.55 10.24 8.67
CA ALA A 15 -9.55 10.25 7.23
C ALA A 15 -8.20 10.73 6.68
N ALA A 16 -7.63 11.80 7.25
CA ALA A 16 -6.31 12.30 6.87
C ALA A 16 -5.21 11.26 7.13
N LYS A 17 -5.22 10.62 8.31
CA LYS A 17 -4.27 9.54 8.66
C LYS A 17 -4.38 8.34 7.72
N ALA A 18 -5.60 7.95 7.38
CA ALA A 18 -5.84 6.85 6.44
C ALA A 18 -5.28 7.17 5.05
N LEU A 19 -5.55 8.38 4.53
CA LEU A 19 -5.05 8.78 3.21
C LEU A 19 -3.53 8.81 3.16
N LEU A 20 -2.87 9.39 4.17
CA LEU A 20 -1.41 9.38 4.29
C LEU A 20 -0.83 7.96 4.32
N PHE A 21 -1.53 7.02 4.97
CA PHE A 21 -1.12 5.62 4.97
C PHE A 21 -1.29 4.96 3.59
N PHE A 22 -2.43 5.18 2.93
CA PHE A 22 -2.68 4.63 1.60
C PHE A 22 -1.69 5.12 0.54
N THR A 23 -1.16 6.33 0.71
CA THR A 23 -0.19 6.94 -0.21
C THR A 23 1.25 6.92 0.30
N LYS A 24 1.56 6.15 1.35
CA LYS A 24 2.90 6.15 1.98
C LYS A 24 4.03 5.74 1.03
N GLY A 25 3.71 5.00 -0.04
CA GLY A 25 4.68 4.52 -1.03
C GLY A 25 5.46 5.63 -1.72
N TYR A 26 4.91 6.86 -1.85
CA TYR A 26 5.62 8.00 -2.43
C TYR A 26 6.87 8.42 -1.64
N ASN A 27 6.92 8.08 -0.35
CA ASN A 27 8.05 8.42 0.52
C ASN A 27 9.00 7.24 0.73
N GLN A 28 8.84 6.15 0.00
CA GLN A 28 9.72 4.98 0.07
C GLN A 28 10.72 4.99 -1.09
N THR A 29 11.93 4.51 -0.83
CA THR A 29 12.95 4.30 -1.88
C THR A 29 13.12 2.82 -2.14
N LEU A 30 13.51 2.46 -3.36
CA LEU A 30 13.76 1.05 -3.70
C LEU A 30 14.95 0.50 -2.90
N GLN A 31 15.97 1.32 -2.67
CA GLN A 31 17.17 0.97 -1.92
C GLN A 31 16.84 0.51 -0.50
N ASP A 32 16.03 1.29 0.23
CA ASP A 32 15.63 0.94 1.60
C ASP A 32 14.75 -0.32 1.64
N VAL A 33 13.94 -0.55 0.60
CA VAL A 33 13.05 -1.71 0.49
C VAL A 33 13.83 -2.99 0.15
N LEU A 34 14.85 -2.91 -0.71
CA LEU A 34 15.70 -4.04 -1.09
C LEU A 34 16.57 -4.54 0.08
N ASN A 35 17.06 -3.61 0.91
CA ASN A 35 17.82 -3.92 2.13
C ASN A 35 18.94 -4.96 1.91
N ASP A 36 19.68 -4.81 0.80
CA ASP A 36 20.78 -5.71 0.38
C ASP A 36 20.43 -7.21 0.35
N ALA A 37 19.14 -7.56 0.23
CA ALA A 37 18.65 -8.94 0.22
C ALA A 37 18.83 -9.64 -1.13
N ILE A 38 20.01 -9.47 -1.73
CA ILE A 38 20.42 -10.17 -2.96
C ILE A 38 21.39 -11.27 -2.54
N LEU A 39 21.00 -12.52 -2.82
CA LEU A 39 21.78 -13.70 -2.47
C LEU A 39 22.35 -14.31 -3.76
N GLU A 40 23.64 -14.65 -3.72
CA GLU A 40 24.28 -15.40 -4.80
C GLU A 40 24.00 -16.89 -4.60
N GLU A 41 23.06 -17.42 -5.38
CA GLU A 41 22.74 -18.84 -5.45
C GLU A 41 22.93 -19.33 -6.89
N ASP A 42 23.42 -20.56 -7.06
CA ASP A 42 23.57 -21.20 -8.38
C ASP A 42 22.20 -21.72 -8.85
N HIS A 43 21.31 -20.79 -9.20
CA HIS A 43 19.91 -21.06 -9.57
C HIS A 43 19.58 -20.46 -10.95
N ASP A 44 19.18 -21.31 -11.90
CA ASP A 44 18.89 -20.94 -13.30
C ASP A 44 17.45 -21.24 -13.75
N GLU A 45 16.59 -21.70 -12.84
CA GLU A 45 15.17 -21.94 -13.10
C GLU A 45 14.28 -20.70 -12.84
N ILE A 46 13.02 -20.75 -13.28
CA ILE A 46 12.05 -19.66 -13.04
C ILE A 46 11.58 -19.67 -11.59
N VAL A 47 11.73 -18.54 -10.91
CA VAL A 47 11.15 -18.28 -9.58
C VAL A 47 9.81 -17.56 -9.76
N ILE A 48 8.79 -17.97 -9.01
CA ILE A 48 7.46 -17.36 -9.07
C ILE A 48 6.98 -17.10 -7.64
N VAL A 49 6.51 -15.87 -7.38
CA VAL A 49 5.82 -15.51 -6.14
C VAL A 49 4.37 -15.14 -6.47
N LYS A 50 3.42 -15.97 -6.03
CA LYS A 50 1.98 -15.82 -6.35
C LYS A 50 1.16 -15.36 -5.15
N ASP A 51 -0.05 -14.90 -5.45
CA ASP A 51 -1.10 -14.60 -4.48
C ASP A 51 -0.73 -13.52 -3.43
N ILE A 52 0.13 -12.57 -3.78
CA ILE A 52 0.46 -11.43 -2.91
C ILE A 52 -0.76 -10.51 -2.83
N GLU A 53 -1.31 -10.31 -1.63
CA GLU A 53 -2.43 -9.38 -1.42
C GLU A 53 -2.02 -7.94 -1.75
N MET A 54 -2.83 -7.28 -2.58
CA MET A 54 -2.57 -5.92 -3.02
C MET A 54 -3.76 -5.02 -2.76
N PHE A 55 -3.48 -3.88 -2.14
CA PHE A 55 -4.42 -2.81 -1.88
C PHE A 55 -3.85 -1.53 -2.48
N SER A 56 -4.61 -0.86 -3.34
CA SER A 56 -4.20 0.42 -3.92
C SER A 56 -5.40 1.33 -4.11
N MET A 57 -5.15 2.55 -4.57
CA MET A 57 -6.15 3.59 -4.73
C MET A 57 -6.26 4.02 -6.19
N CYS A 58 -7.49 4.04 -6.71
CA CYS A 58 -7.74 4.61 -8.02
C CYS A 58 -7.58 6.13 -7.97
N GLU A 59 -6.68 6.67 -8.77
CA GLU A 59 -6.40 8.12 -8.82
C GLU A 59 -7.60 8.95 -9.30
N HIS A 60 -8.47 8.38 -10.13
CA HIS A 60 -9.62 9.08 -10.71
C HIS A 60 -10.76 9.30 -9.71
N HIS A 61 -10.94 8.35 -8.79
CA HIS A 61 -12.11 8.31 -7.90
C HIS A 61 -11.72 8.36 -6.41
N LEU A 62 -10.44 8.19 -6.09
CA LEU A 62 -9.91 8.05 -4.74
C LEU A 62 -10.59 6.93 -3.94
N VAL A 63 -10.94 5.85 -4.65
CA VAL A 63 -11.55 4.63 -4.10
C VAL A 63 -10.55 3.49 -4.17
N LEU A 64 -10.57 2.63 -3.17
CA LEU A 64 -9.69 1.46 -3.11
C LEU A 64 -10.04 0.45 -4.21
N PHE A 65 -9.02 -0.14 -4.81
CA PHE A 65 -9.14 -1.39 -5.55
C PHE A 65 -8.22 -2.43 -4.91
N ILE A 66 -8.72 -3.66 -4.83
CA ILE A 66 -8.14 -4.74 -4.03
C ILE A 66 -7.99 -5.95 -4.94
N GLY A 67 -6.85 -6.62 -4.88
CA GLY A 67 -6.57 -7.78 -5.71
C GLY A 67 -5.39 -8.58 -5.24
N LYS A 68 -4.87 -9.40 -6.15
CA LYS A 68 -3.69 -10.22 -5.93
C LYS A 68 -2.67 -9.96 -7.03
N LEU A 69 -1.41 -9.92 -6.65
CA LEU A 69 -0.26 -9.82 -7.55
C LEU A 69 0.46 -11.16 -7.62
N SER A 70 0.99 -11.48 -8.79
CA SER A 70 1.91 -12.60 -8.99
C SER A 70 3.06 -12.12 -9.85
N VAL A 71 4.29 -12.40 -9.41
CA VAL A 71 5.55 -12.02 -10.05
C VAL A 71 6.28 -13.28 -10.46
#